data_AF-A0A347U522-F1
#
_entry.id   AF-A0A347U522-F1
#
_cell.length_a   1.000
_cell.length_b   1.000
_cell.length_c   1.000
_cell.angle_alpha   90.00
_cell.angle_beta   90.00
_cell.angle_gamma   90.00
#
_symmetry.space_group_name_H-M   'P 1'
#
loop_
_entity.id
_entity.type
_entity.pdbx_description
1 polymer ?
#
loop_
_entity_poly.entity_id
_entity_poly.type
_entity_poly.pdbx_seq_one_letter_code
_entity_poly.pdbx_strand_id
1 'polypeptide(L)'
;MSYDLLIPFGILLILVIYLIYSRNNFEKNITNLYEKKFEEWKKHSTIEESKTSHKKLVGLVFKTDYKITIEFLDENVESQLNRGKFEITKYKG
;
A
#
# COMPACT_ATOMS: atom_id res chain seq x y z
N MET A 1 -15.18 20.28 -60.20
CA MET A 1 -14.46 19.00 -59.98
C MET A 1 -13.36 19.09 -58.92
N SER A 2 -12.50 20.12 -58.87
CA SER A 2 -11.47 20.22 -57.82
C SER A 2 -12.04 20.52 -56.43
N TYR A 3 -12.93 21.50 -56.31
CA TYR A 3 -13.51 21.91 -55.01
C TYR A 3 -14.47 20.86 -54.41
N ASP A 4 -15.21 20.12 -55.24
CA ASP A 4 -16.12 19.05 -54.78
C ASP A 4 -15.42 17.92 -54.03
N LEU A 5 -14.15 17.65 -54.35
CA LEU A 5 -13.36 16.61 -53.67
C LEU A 5 -12.53 17.18 -52.51
N LEU A 6 -12.08 18.43 -52.63
CA LEU A 6 -11.24 19.11 -51.64
C LEU A 6 -11.99 19.42 -50.34
N ILE A 7 -13.25 19.86 -50.44
CA ILE A 7 -14.10 20.15 -49.27
C ILE A 7 -14.33 18.90 -48.40
N PRO A 8 -14.85 17.77 -48.93
CA PRO A 8 -15.02 16.56 -48.13
C PRO A 8 -13.69 15.98 -47.64
N PHE A 9 -12.61 16.09 -48.42
CA PHE A 9 -11.28 15.68 -47.96
C PHE A 9 -10.77 16.54 -46.78
N GLY A 10 -10.97 17.86 -46.83
CA GLY A 10 -10.61 18.76 -45.74
C GLY A 10 -11.40 18.49 -44.45
N ILE A 11 -12.70 18.25 -44.57
CA ILE A 11 -13.56 17.85 -43.44
C ILE A 11 -13.07 16.53 -42.83
N LEU A 12 -12.74 15.55 -43.67
CA LEU A 12 -12.21 14.26 -43.24
C LEU A 12 -10.88 14.45 -42.48
N LEU A 13 -9.97 15.27 -43.01
CA LEU A 13 -8.68 15.55 -42.38
C LEU A 13 -8.86 16.16 -40.97
N ILE A 14 -9.76 17.14 -40.85
CA ILE A 14 -10.06 17.79 -39.57
C ILE A 14 -10.65 16.79 -38.57
N LEU A 15 -11.57 15.93 -39.02
CA LEU A 15 -12.14 14.87 -38.18
C LEU A 15 -11.08 13.89 -37.69
N VAL A 16 -10.16 13.47 -38.55
CA VAL A 16 -9.07 12.55 -38.17
C VAL A 16 -8.18 13.19 -37.11
N ILE A 17 -7.77 14.44 -37.32
CA ILE A 17 -6.94 15.18 -36.34
C ILE A 17 -7.69 15.30 -35.00
N TYR A 18 -8.98 15.64 -35.04
CA TYR A 18 -9.82 15.74 -33.84
C TYR A 18 -9.93 14.40 -33.10
N LEU A 19 -10.14 13.30 -33.82
CA LEU A 19 -10.27 11.96 -33.25
C LEU A 19 -8.95 11.51 -32.59
N ILE A 20 -7.81 11.77 -33.21
CA ILE A 20 -6.49 11.46 -32.63
C ILE A 20 -6.26 12.27 -31.36
N TYR A 21 -6.57 13.57 -31.38
CA TYR A 21 -6.45 14.44 -30.22
C TYR A 21 -7.36 13.99 -29.07
N SER A 22 -8.63 13.70 -29.36
CA SER A 22 -9.63 13.24 -28.39
C SER A 22 -9.19 11.93 -27.73
N ARG A 23 -8.69 10.97 -28.53
CA ARG A 23 -8.18 9.69 -28.02
C ARG A 23 -7.00 9.88 -27.07
N ASN A 24 -6.01 10.68 -27.46
CA ASN A 24 -4.83 10.94 -26.63
C ASN A 24 -5.21 11.61 -25.30
N ASN A 25 -6.19 12.52 -25.33
CA ASN A 25 -6.68 13.16 -24.11
C ASN A 25 -7.47 12.18 -23.23
N PHE A 26 -8.28 11.31 -23.81
CA PHE A 26 -9.01 10.27 -23.08
C PHE A 26 -8.07 9.28 -22.38
N GLU A 27 -7.05 8.78 -23.08
CA GLU A 27 -6.05 7.86 -22.52
C GLU A 27 -5.38 8.46 -21.28
N LYS A 28 -4.92 9.73 -21.37
CA LYS A 28 -4.31 10.45 -20.24
C LYS A 28 -5.27 10.70 -19.08
N ASN A 29 -6.52 11.04 -19.37
CA ASN A 29 -7.53 11.29 -18.34
C ASN A 29 -7.86 10.00 -17.57
N ILE A 30 -7.95 8.87 -18.28
CA ILE A 30 -8.22 7.57 -17.67
C ILE A 30 -7.07 7.12 -16.79
N THR A 31 -5.82 7.21 -17.24
CA THR A 31 -4.66 6.84 -16.42
C THR A 31 -4.61 7.69 -15.15
N ASN A 32 -4.84 9.01 -15.27
CA ASN A 32 -4.83 9.92 -14.13
C ASN A 32 -6.01 9.65 -13.16
N LEU A 33 -7.18 9.27 -13.68
CA LEU A 33 -8.33 8.88 -12.87
C LEU A 33 -8.03 7.62 -12.05
N TYR A 34 -7.42 6.59 -12.65
CA TYR A 34 -7.04 5.38 -11.95
C TYR A 34 -5.96 5.64 -10.90
N GLU A 35 -4.95 6.46 -11.21
CA GLU A 35 -3.92 6.88 -10.26
C GLU A 35 -4.54 7.58 -9.03
N LYS A 36 -5.44 8.54 -9.26
CA LYS A 36 -6.15 9.23 -8.18
C LYS A 36 -6.98 8.28 -7.32
N LYS A 37 -7.73 7.38 -7.95
CA LYS A 37 -8.52 6.37 -7.22
C LYS A 37 -7.62 5.43 -6.41
N PHE A 38 -6.43 5.09 -6.92
CA PHE A 38 -5.47 4.27 -6.21
C PHE A 38 -4.88 5.00 -5.00
N GLU A 39 -4.52 6.27 -5.15
CA GLU A 39 -4.03 7.09 -4.05
C GLU A 39 -5.10 7.34 -2.97
N GLU A 40 -6.33 7.61 -3.37
CA GLU A 40 -7.47 7.68 -2.44
C GLU A 40 -7.68 6.33 -1.73
N TRP A 41 -7.62 5.22 -2.47
CA TRP A 41 -7.71 3.89 -1.88
C TRP A 41 -6.57 3.65 -0.87
N LYS A 42 -5.33 4.04 -1.13
CA LYS A 42 -4.25 3.92 -0.13
C LYS A 42 -4.50 4.73 1.14
N LYS A 43 -5.06 5.93 1.01
CA LYS A 43 -5.36 6.82 2.15
C LYS A 43 -6.51 6.32 3.01
N HIS A 44 -7.50 5.65 2.39
CA HIS A 44 -8.71 5.17 3.06
C HIS A 44 -8.70 3.66 3.33
N SER A 45 -7.77 2.93 2.74
CA SER A 45 -7.51 1.53 3.08
C SER A 45 -6.83 1.54 4.43
N THR A 46 -7.62 1.26 5.46
CA THR A 46 -7.09 0.60 6.65
C THR A 46 -6.55 -0.73 6.15
N ILE A 47 -5.25 -0.76 5.80
CA ILE A 47 -4.49 -1.99 5.84
C ILE A 47 -4.50 -2.34 7.32
N GLU A 48 -5.57 -3.01 7.76
CA GLU A 48 -5.50 -3.79 8.97
C GLU A 48 -4.39 -4.78 8.67
N GLU A 49 -3.15 -4.45 9.08
CA GLU A 49 -2.14 -5.45 9.32
C GLU A 49 -2.88 -6.50 10.12
N SER A 50 -3.21 -7.59 9.44
CA SER A 50 -4.02 -8.65 10.02
C SER A 50 -3.48 -8.87 11.41
N LYS A 51 -4.32 -8.63 12.43
CA LYS A 51 -4.04 -8.93 13.84
C LYS A 51 -3.89 -10.44 13.97
N THR A 52 -2.90 -10.98 13.30
CA THR A 52 -2.49 -12.32 13.46
C THR A 52 -1.69 -12.28 14.75
N SER A 53 -2.33 -12.74 15.81
CA SER A 53 -1.77 -12.98 17.13
C SER A 53 -0.70 -14.07 17.02
N HIS A 54 0.37 -13.78 16.28
CA HIS A 54 1.53 -14.63 16.17
C HIS A 54 2.44 -14.33 17.34
N LYS A 55 2.98 -15.37 17.96
CA LYS A 55 4.01 -15.22 18.99
C LYS A 55 5.25 -14.60 18.33
N LYS A 56 5.54 -13.35 18.64
CA LYS A 56 6.76 -12.64 18.23
C LYS A 56 7.82 -12.83 19.32
N LEU A 57 9.06 -13.10 18.90
CA LEU A 57 10.20 -13.05 19.83
C LEU A 57 10.49 -11.58 20.13
N VAL A 58 10.29 -11.18 21.38
CA VAL A 58 10.45 -9.78 21.85
C VAL A 58 11.63 -9.60 22.81
N GLY A 59 12.20 -10.70 23.29
CA GLY A 59 13.31 -10.70 24.23
C GLY A 59 13.83 -12.09 24.52
N LEU A 60 15.00 -12.16 25.13
CA LEU A 60 15.65 -13.36 25.62
C LEU A 60 15.64 -13.36 27.14
N VAL A 61 15.40 -14.52 27.75
CA VAL A 61 15.40 -14.70 29.20
C VAL A 61 16.62 -15.52 29.59
N PHE A 62 17.47 -14.93 30.43
CA PHE A 62 18.70 -15.54 30.92
C PHE A 62 18.61 -15.78 32.43
N LYS A 63 19.22 -16.87 32.90
CA LYS A 63 19.44 -17.13 34.33
C LYS A 63 20.93 -17.01 34.61
N THR A 64 21.31 -16.08 35.47
CA THR A 64 22.69 -15.89 35.93
C THR A 64 22.68 -15.97 37.46
N ASP A 65 23.36 -16.99 38.00
CA ASP A 65 23.34 -17.34 39.41
C ASP A 65 21.90 -17.50 39.97
N TYR A 66 21.47 -16.53 40.78
CA TYR A 66 20.17 -16.45 41.43
C TYR A 66 19.20 -15.46 40.76
N LYS A 67 19.64 -14.72 39.75
CA LYS A 67 18.84 -13.67 39.10
C LYS A 67 18.40 -14.09 37.71
N ILE A 68 17.12 -13.86 37.40
CA ILE A 68 16.59 -13.93 36.03
C ILE A 68 16.70 -12.54 35.41
N THR A 69 17.29 -12.47 34.22
CA THR A 69 17.47 -11.23 33.46
C THR A 69 16.74 -11.37 32.12
N ILE A 70 16.03 -10.33 31.70
CA ILE A 70 15.33 -10.29 30.42
C ILE A 70 16.01 -9.21 29.56
N GLU A 71 16.56 -9.61 28.42
CA GLU A 71 17.10 -8.70 27.41
C GLU A 71 16.06 -8.53 26.31
N PHE A 72 15.50 -7.32 26.16
CA PHE A 72 14.48 -7.02 25.16
C PHE A 72 15.12 -6.58 23.84
N LEU A 73 14.53 -7.02 22.73
CA LEU A 73 14.93 -6.62 21.37
C LEU A 73 14.07 -5.46 20.82
N ASP A 74 12.91 -5.22 21.43
CA ASP A 74 11.92 -4.23 20.99
C ASP A 74 11.54 -3.35 22.19
N GLU A 75 11.87 -2.06 22.11
CA GLU A 75 11.68 -1.07 23.20
C GLU A 75 10.20 -0.91 23.59
N ASN A 76 9.26 -1.18 22.67
CA ASN A 76 7.83 -1.05 22.94
C ASN A 76 7.35 -2.00 24.05
N VAL A 77 8.09 -3.09 24.28
CA VAL A 77 7.72 -4.17 25.20
C VAL A 77 8.29 -3.93 26.60
N GLU A 78 9.23 -3.00 26.75
CA GLU A 78 9.84 -2.64 28.04
C GLU A 78 8.78 -2.26 29.08
N SER A 79 7.82 -1.42 28.68
CA SER A 79 6.73 -0.98 29.57
C SER A 79 5.83 -2.14 30.03
N GLN A 80 5.64 -3.17 29.20
CA GLN A 80 4.81 -4.33 29.51
C GLN A 80 5.55 -5.32 30.41
N LEU A 81 6.86 -5.52 30.16
CA LEU A 81 7.75 -6.35 30.96
C LEU A 81 7.93 -5.77 32.37
N ASN A 82 8.17 -4.46 32.48
CA ASN A 82 8.30 -3.77 33.77
C ASN A 82 7.01 -3.80 34.60
N ARG A 83 5.84 -3.82 33.93
CA ARG A 83 4.53 -3.97 34.59
C ARG A 83 4.22 -5.42 35.01
N GLY A 84 5.11 -6.37 34.71
CA GLY A 84 4.91 -7.79 35.07
C GLY A 84 3.81 -8.48 34.28
N LYS A 85 3.43 -7.99 33.10
CA LYS A 85 2.36 -8.56 32.27
C LYS A 85 2.88 -9.71 31.41
N PHE A 86 3.35 -10.79 32.03
CA PHE A 86 3.80 -11.99 31.31
C PHE A 86 3.24 -13.27 31.93
N GLU A 87 3.04 -14.27 31.09
CA GLU A 87 2.58 -15.60 31.48
C GLU A 87 3.74 -16.60 31.37
N ILE A 88 4.00 -17.34 32.45
CA ILE A 88 5.03 -18.38 32.45
C ILE A 88 4.36 -19.71 32.11
N THR A 89 4.60 -20.21 30.90
CA THR A 89 4.10 -21.50 30.44
C THR A 89 5.27 -22.48 30.22
N LYS A 90 5.07 -23.75 30.59
CA LYS A 90 6.05 -24.80 30.31
C LYS A 90 5.98 -25.16 28.82
N TYR A 91 7.11 -25.10 28.13
CA TYR A 91 7.20 -25.58 26.75
C TYR A 91 6.82 -27.07 26.69
N LYS A 92 5.83 -27.39 25.86
CA LYS A 92 5.41 -28.76 25.54
C LYS A 92 5.97 -29.08 24.15
N GLY A 93 7.24 -29.46 24.13
CA GLY A 93 7.87 -30.10 22.97
C GLY A 93 7.51 -31.57 22.93
#